data_AF-A0A7C4Q1V3-F1
#
_entry.id   AF-A0A7C4Q1V3-F1
#
_cell.length_a   1.000
_cell.length_b   1.000
_cell.length_c   1.000
_cell.angle_alpha   90.00
_cell.angle_beta   90.00
_cell.angle_gamma   90.00
#
_symmetry.space_group_name_H-M   'P 1'
#
loop_
_entity.id
_entity.type
_entity.pdbx_description
1 polymer ?
#
loop_
_entity_poly.entity_id
_entity_poly.type
_entity_poly.pdbx_seq_one_letter_code
_entity_poly.pdbx_strand_id
1 'polypeptide(L)'
;SIVIPTPTFSEYEIAAKALGLEIIFIEPIGIKLNLEKILEVIKNKEISGIILCNPNNPTGEVLDYEKIIEIIEIAEKRGIFVIVDEAYYELSENIKTLAPLTIDFKNLFILRSLTKAFGFPGLRVGYALCHSSLTEKFNQTAISWRIGVLEELAAISALEDLDFLKWSKKEIFNEKEKLFNNIKLIEGFSPIPSNTNFFMINISKSGFSPKNLKWRLLSYAILIRELSSVRGLNEPYIRIAIRKKEENSILIRALKNIIYSMKKLYPNNPICIEKKCHLKVEDCSFCFCYFYPCLDNYTGGKFIEREDGSLVWSCIDCIWVHRKDVANILIKKLSGINAKKIEPEEILKIRKDILKVMPP
;
A
#
# COMPACT_ATOMS: atom_id res chain seq x y z
N SER A 1 -12.10 17.09 -18.64
CA SER A 1 -12.08 15.98 -17.66
C SER A 1 -10.98 14.99 -18.02
N ILE A 2 -10.53 14.18 -17.06
CA ILE A 2 -9.52 13.13 -17.25
C ILE A 2 -10.03 11.79 -16.72
N VAL A 3 -9.77 10.71 -17.45
CA VAL A 3 -10.13 9.35 -17.01
C VAL A 3 -9.00 8.74 -16.19
N ILE A 4 -9.34 8.23 -15.01
CA ILE A 4 -8.42 7.52 -14.12
C ILE A 4 -9.06 6.19 -13.70
N PRO A 5 -8.63 5.04 -14.25
CA PRO A 5 -9.12 3.74 -13.82
C PRO A 5 -8.58 3.39 -12.43
N THR A 6 -9.41 2.76 -11.62
CA THR A 6 -9.10 2.35 -10.24
C THR A 6 -9.06 0.82 -10.14
N PRO A 7 -8.28 0.23 -9.20
CA PRO A 7 -7.33 0.89 -8.32
C PRO A 7 -6.04 1.26 -9.06
N THR A 8 -5.49 2.44 -8.80
CA THR A 8 -4.21 2.86 -9.40
C THR A 8 -3.41 3.76 -8.45
N PHE A 9 -2.30 4.31 -8.92
CA PHE A 9 -1.42 5.16 -8.14
C PHE A 9 -2.13 6.47 -7.75
N SER A 10 -2.20 6.74 -6.44
CA SER A 10 -2.96 7.86 -5.90
C SER A 10 -2.47 9.25 -6.34
N GLU A 11 -1.21 9.36 -6.77
CA GLU A 11 -0.65 10.65 -7.25
C GLU A 11 -1.35 11.15 -8.51
N TYR A 12 -1.96 10.28 -9.33
CA TYR A 12 -2.72 10.74 -10.50
C TYR A 12 -3.96 11.53 -10.08
N GLU A 13 -4.70 11.02 -9.09
CA GLU A 13 -5.87 11.71 -8.52
C GLU A 13 -5.45 13.03 -7.84
N ILE A 14 -4.33 13.03 -7.11
CA ILE A 14 -3.79 14.23 -6.45
C ILE A 14 -3.40 15.28 -7.48
N ALA A 15 -2.66 14.90 -8.52
CA ALA A 15 -2.21 15.81 -9.59
C ALA A 15 -3.39 16.38 -10.38
N ALA A 16 -4.36 15.54 -10.75
CA ALA A 16 -5.55 15.99 -11.47
C ALA A 16 -6.38 16.99 -10.64
N LYS A 17 -6.56 16.73 -9.34
CA LYS A 17 -7.23 17.65 -8.42
C LYS A 17 -6.47 18.96 -8.26
N ALA A 18 -5.14 18.92 -8.13
CA ALA A 18 -4.30 20.11 -8.00
C ALA A 18 -4.40 21.03 -9.24
N LEU A 19 -4.64 20.45 -10.42
CA LEU A 19 -4.87 21.16 -11.67
C LEU A 19 -6.33 21.58 -11.89
N GLY A 20 -7.24 21.29 -10.95
CA GLY A 20 -8.67 21.60 -11.08
C GLY A 20 -9.38 20.78 -12.15
N LEU A 21 -8.83 19.63 -12.56
CA LEU A 21 -9.44 18.77 -13.57
C LEU A 21 -10.60 17.97 -12.96
N GLU A 22 -11.72 17.91 -13.68
CA GLU A 22 -12.77 16.94 -13.40
C GLU A 22 -12.27 15.51 -13.68
N ILE A 23 -12.46 14.59 -12.73
CA ILE A 23 -11.97 13.21 -12.83
C ILE A 23 -13.14 12.25 -13.06
N ILE A 24 -13.01 11.43 -14.09
CA ILE A 24 -13.93 10.31 -14.36
C ILE A 24 -13.22 9.02 -13.91
N PHE A 25 -13.65 8.49 -12.77
CA PHE A 25 -13.15 7.21 -12.28
C PHE A 25 -13.79 6.04 -13.04
N ILE A 26 -12.98 5.03 -13.35
CA ILE A 26 -13.47 3.76 -13.91
C ILE A 26 -13.25 2.68 -12.85
N GLU A 27 -14.34 2.15 -12.30
CA GLU A 27 -14.29 1.10 -11.29
C GLU A 27 -13.71 -0.22 -11.84
N PRO A 28 -12.96 -0.97 -11.02
CA PRO A 28 -12.34 -2.22 -11.43
C PRO A 28 -13.34 -3.37 -11.58
N ILE A 29 -12.89 -4.43 -12.25
CA ILE A 29 -13.50 -5.76 -12.15
C ILE A 29 -12.68 -6.57 -11.14
N GLY A 30 -13.19 -6.68 -9.90
CA GLY A 30 -12.42 -7.22 -8.78
C GLY A 30 -11.27 -6.29 -8.40
N ILE A 31 -10.04 -6.65 -8.75
CA ILE A 31 -8.86 -5.78 -8.60
C ILE A 31 -8.28 -5.32 -9.94
N LYS A 32 -8.82 -5.81 -11.07
CA LYS A 32 -8.27 -5.57 -12.41
C LYS A 32 -8.86 -4.32 -13.03
N LEU A 33 -8.08 -3.62 -13.83
CA LEU A 33 -8.56 -2.45 -14.56
C LEU A 33 -9.60 -2.85 -15.62
N ASN A 34 -10.70 -2.09 -15.70
CA ASN A 34 -11.79 -2.36 -16.63
C ASN A 34 -11.55 -1.68 -17.99
N LEU A 35 -10.72 -2.31 -18.84
CA LEU A 35 -10.37 -1.77 -20.17
C LEU A 35 -11.59 -1.62 -21.10
N GLU A 36 -12.60 -2.48 -20.98
CA GLU A 36 -13.83 -2.37 -21.77
C GLU A 36 -14.60 -1.09 -21.42
N LYS A 37 -14.70 -0.77 -20.13
CA LYS A 37 -15.38 0.45 -19.69
C LYS A 37 -14.60 1.71 -20.09
N ILE A 38 -13.27 1.62 -20.13
CA ILE A 38 -12.43 2.67 -20.69
C ILE A 38 -12.78 2.87 -22.17
N LEU A 39 -12.78 1.81 -22.97
CA LEU A 39 -13.16 1.84 -24.39
C LEU A 39 -14.55 2.46 -24.60
N GLU A 40 -15.54 2.09 -23.78
CA GLU A 40 -16.88 2.67 -23.82
C GLU A 40 -16.85 4.19 -23.53
N VAL A 41 -16.11 4.63 -22.51
CA VAL A 41 -16.03 6.03 -22.12
C VAL A 41 -15.31 6.87 -23.18
N ILE A 42 -14.18 6.38 -23.71
CA ILE A 42 -13.46 7.07 -24.78
C ILE A 42 -14.18 7.00 -26.12
N LYS A 43 -15.25 6.21 -26.29
CA LYS A 43 -16.09 6.25 -27.50
C LYS A 43 -17.21 7.28 -27.36
N ASN A 44 -17.75 7.45 -26.14
CA ASN A 44 -19.03 8.15 -25.94
C ASN A 44 -18.94 9.49 -25.19
N LYS A 45 -17.84 9.80 -24.49
CA LYS A 45 -17.73 11.03 -23.68
C LYS A 45 -16.69 12.00 -24.23
N GLU A 46 -16.91 13.29 -24.07
CA GLU A 46 -15.89 14.31 -24.32
C GLU A 46 -14.95 14.40 -23.11
N ILE A 47 -13.71 13.99 -23.29
CA ILE A 47 -12.67 13.98 -22.27
C ILE A 47 -11.38 14.51 -22.87
N SER A 48 -10.48 15.03 -22.05
CA SER A 48 -9.20 15.60 -22.51
C SER A 48 -8.08 14.57 -22.50
N GLY A 49 -8.17 13.57 -21.62
CA GLY A 49 -7.16 12.52 -21.57
C GLY A 49 -7.51 11.35 -20.66
N ILE A 50 -6.63 10.36 -20.68
CA ILE A 50 -6.66 9.18 -19.82
C ILE A 50 -5.26 8.87 -19.31
N ILE A 51 -5.17 8.42 -18.06
CA ILE A 51 -3.92 7.93 -17.46
C ILE A 51 -4.05 6.43 -17.20
N LEU A 52 -3.13 5.65 -17.74
CA LEU A 52 -2.96 4.22 -17.51
C LEU A 52 -1.63 3.97 -16.80
N CYS A 53 -1.52 2.90 -16.03
CA CYS A 53 -0.28 2.49 -15.38
C CYS A 53 0.02 1.03 -15.76
N ASN A 54 1.18 0.77 -16.36
CA ASN A 54 1.52 -0.54 -16.92
C ASN A 54 2.99 -0.92 -16.67
N PRO A 55 3.29 -1.88 -15.77
CA PRO A 55 2.34 -2.60 -14.93
C PRO A 55 1.72 -1.70 -13.85
N ASN A 56 0.48 -2.00 -13.49
CA ASN A 56 -0.30 -1.15 -12.60
C ASN A 56 0.21 -1.19 -11.15
N ASN A 57 0.11 -0.06 -10.47
CA ASN A 57 0.33 0.07 -9.03
C ASN A 57 -1.01 0.38 -8.36
N PRO A 58 -1.53 -0.45 -7.43
CA PRO A 58 -0.79 -1.40 -6.60
C PRO A 58 -0.85 -2.87 -7.04
N THR A 59 -1.59 -3.21 -8.09
CA THR A 59 -1.94 -4.61 -8.39
C THR A 59 -0.81 -5.43 -8.99
N GLY A 60 0.16 -4.77 -9.64
CA GLY A 60 1.23 -5.42 -10.39
C GLY A 60 0.75 -6.04 -11.70
N GLU A 61 -0.47 -5.73 -12.13
CA GLU A 61 -1.08 -6.23 -13.36
C GLU A 61 -0.41 -5.61 -14.60
N VAL A 62 -0.01 -6.46 -15.55
CA VAL A 62 0.33 -6.02 -16.90
C VAL A 62 -0.97 -5.96 -17.71
N LEU A 63 -1.23 -4.82 -18.32
CA LEU A 63 -2.40 -4.61 -19.14
C LEU A 63 -2.24 -5.29 -20.51
N ASP A 64 -3.38 -5.70 -21.07
CA ASP A 64 -3.45 -6.29 -22.41
C ASP A 64 -2.93 -5.29 -23.46
N TYR A 65 -1.89 -5.70 -24.19
CA TYR A 65 -1.12 -4.80 -25.06
C TYR A 65 -1.96 -4.34 -26.25
N GLU A 66 -2.70 -5.27 -26.86
CA GLU A 66 -3.57 -5.02 -28.00
C GLU A 66 -4.74 -4.10 -27.63
N LYS A 67 -5.32 -4.26 -26.43
CA LYS A 67 -6.37 -3.35 -25.93
C LYS A 67 -5.84 -1.95 -25.63
N ILE A 68 -4.61 -1.80 -25.14
CA ILE A 68 -4.03 -0.48 -24.94
C ILE A 68 -3.83 0.21 -26.30
N ILE A 69 -3.38 -0.52 -27.33
CA ILE A 69 -3.28 0.03 -28.69
C ILE A 69 -4.66 0.48 -29.20
N GLU A 70 -5.71 -0.34 -29.03
CA GLU A 70 -7.07 0.05 -29.41
C GLU A 70 -7.50 1.35 -28.71
N ILE A 71 -7.21 1.49 -27.41
CA ILE A 71 -7.47 2.72 -26.65
C ILE A 71 -6.73 3.91 -27.26
N ILE A 72 -5.44 3.76 -27.59
CA ILE A 72 -4.60 4.83 -28.15
C ILE A 72 -5.15 5.29 -29.51
N GLU A 73 -5.47 4.35 -30.40
CA GLU A 73 -5.98 4.63 -31.75
C GLU A 73 -7.33 5.35 -31.73
N ILE A 74 -8.26 4.91 -30.87
CA ILE A 74 -9.57 5.56 -30.72
C ILE A 74 -9.39 6.94 -30.10
N ALA A 75 -8.54 7.06 -29.08
CA ALA A 75 -8.26 8.31 -28.42
C ALA A 75 -7.67 9.34 -29.41
N GLU A 76 -6.76 8.93 -30.29
CA GLU A 76 -6.14 9.82 -31.27
C GLU A 76 -7.16 10.40 -32.24
N LYS A 77 -8.05 9.55 -32.78
CA LYS A 77 -9.14 9.97 -33.68
C LYS A 77 -10.09 10.99 -33.04
N ARG A 78 -10.14 11.03 -31.71
CA ARG A 78 -10.99 11.93 -30.92
C ARG A 78 -10.20 13.09 -30.29
N GLY A 79 -8.91 13.21 -30.54
CA GLY A 79 -8.06 14.24 -29.95
C GLY A 79 -7.86 14.10 -28.43
N ILE A 80 -7.96 12.89 -27.90
CA ILE A 80 -7.81 12.56 -26.48
C ILE A 80 -6.36 12.13 -26.22
N PHE A 81 -5.70 12.73 -25.22
CA PHE A 81 -4.35 12.31 -24.81
C PHE A 81 -4.36 11.02 -23.99
N VAL A 82 -3.40 10.13 -24.25
CA VAL A 82 -3.18 8.91 -23.47
C VAL A 82 -1.82 9.02 -22.79
N ILE A 83 -1.81 8.96 -21.46
CA ILE A 83 -0.60 8.90 -20.66
C ILE A 83 -0.49 7.46 -20.13
N VAL A 84 0.62 6.79 -20.40
CA VAL A 84 0.92 5.47 -19.82
C VAL A 84 2.15 5.57 -18.94
N ASP A 85 1.96 5.35 -17.64
CA ASP A 85 3.04 5.25 -16.68
C ASP A 85 3.65 3.85 -16.71
N GLU A 86 4.87 3.77 -17.25
CA GLU A 86 5.70 2.57 -17.32
C GLU A 86 6.82 2.57 -16.27
N ALA A 87 6.66 3.24 -15.12
CA ALA A 87 7.69 3.38 -14.07
C ALA A 87 8.22 2.05 -13.49
N TYR A 88 7.54 0.92 -13.72
CA TYR A 88 7.99 -0.41 -13.30
C TYR A 88 8.43 -1.30 -14.47
N TYR A 89 8.42 -0.82 -15.72
CA TYR A 89 8.68 -1.63 -16.91
C TYR A 89 10.03 -2.37 -16.83
N GLU A 90 11.11 -1.66 -16.48
CA GLU A 90 12.47 -2.21 -16.46
C GLU A 90 12.62 -3.39 -15.48
N LEU A 91 11.84 -3.39 -14.39
CA LEU A 91 11.82 -4.44 -13.37
C LEU A 91 10.68 -5.45 -13.56
N SER A 92 10.09 -5.54 -14.75
CA SER A 92 8.91 -6.38 -15.00
C SER A 92 9.13 -7.45 -16.06
N GLU A 93 8.50 -8.61 -15.89
CA GLU A 93 8.57 -9.74 -16.83
C GLU A 93 7.33 -9.83 -17.71
N ASN A 94 7.51 -10.39 -18.92
CA ASN A 94 6.44 -10.65 -19.88
C ASN A 94 5.63 -9.39 -20.25
N ILE A 95 6.28 -8.24 -20.31
CA ILE A 95 5.69 -6.96 -20.71
C ILE A 95 6.40 -6.41 -21.95
N LYS A 96 5.61 -5.85 -22.87
CA LYS A 96 6.10 -5.05 -24.00
C LYS A 96 5.88 -3.58 -23.68
N THR A 97 6.89 -2.76 -23.95
CA THR A 97 6.74 -1.31 -23.79
C THR A 97 5.98 -0.73 -24.98
N LEU A 98 5.21 0.33 -24.71
CA LEU A 98 4.53 1.15 -25.71
C LEU A 98 5.41 2.31 -26.20
N ALA A 99 6.62 2.49 -25.64
CA ALA A 99 7.55 3.56 -25.99
C ALA A 99 7.76 3.76 -27.51
N PRO A 100 7.98 2.71 -28.32
CA PRO A 100 8.15 2.87 -29.77
C PRO A 100 6.93 3.50 -30.46
N LEU A 101 5.71 3.28 -29.93
CA LEU A 101 4.48 3.80 -30.52
C LEU A 101 4.37 5.33 -30.44
N THR A 102 5.18 5.97 -29.58
CA THR A 102 5.23 7.44 -29.52
C THR A 102 5.75 8.10 -30.80
N ILE A 103 6.41 7.33 -31.67
CA ILE A 103 6.85 7.79 -32.99
C ILE A 103 5.64 8.02 -33.91
N ASP A 104 4.59 7.20 -33.79
CA ASP A 104 3.44 7.21 -34.70
C ASP A 104 2.24 7.96 -34.10
N PHE A 105 2.03 7.84 -32.78
CA PHE A 105 0.85 8.39 -32.10
C PHE A 105 1.12 9.74 -31.45
N LYS A 106 0.46 10.79 -31.94
CA LYS A 106 0.67 12.19 -31.49
C LYS A 106 -0.03 12.52 -30.18
N ASN A 107 -0.87 11.62 -29.68
CA ASN A 107 -1.60 11.78 -28.43
C ASN A 107 -1.01 10.95 -27.29
N LEU A 108 0.07 10.19 -27.53
CA LEU A 108 0.65 9.26 -26.55
C LEU A 108 1.82 9.88 -25.79
N PHE A 109 1.79 9.73 -24.47
CA PHE A 109 2.89 9.99 -23.56
C PHE A 109 3.22 8.71 -22.79
N ILE A 110 4.49 8.32 -22.78
CA ILE A 110 4.99 7.24 -21.93
C ILE A 110 5.86 7.85 -20.84
N LEU A 111 5.54 7.57 -19.58
CA LEU A 111 6.34 8.02 -18.43
C LEU A 111 7.27 6.90 -17.97
N ARG A 112 8.52 7.25 -17.68
CA ARG A 112 9.55 6.34 -17.17
C ARG A 112 10.23 6.92 -15.93
N SER A 113 10.68 6.03 -15.06
CA SER A 113 11.31 6.40 -13.79
C SER A 113 12.59 5.63 -13.56
N LEU A 114 13.69 6.35 -13.35
CA LEU A 114 14.97 5.75 -12.95
C LEU A 114 14.99 5.36 -11.46
N THR A 115 14.04 5.88 -10.68
CA THR A 115 13.94 5.65 -9.24
C THR A 115 13.81 4.17 -8.88
N LYS A 116 13.06 3.39 -9.67
CA LYS A 116 12.70 2.01 -9.32
C LYS A 116 13.79 1.03 -9.75
N ALA A 117 14.14 1.08 -11.03
CA ALA A 117 15.05 0.13 -11.67
C ALA A 117 16.48 0.21 -11.13
N PHE A 118 16.95 1.43 -10.82
CA PHE A 118 18.35 1.68 -10.47
C PHE A 118 18.56 2.00 -8.99
N GLY A 119 17.51 1.97 -8.16
CA GLY A 119 17.65 2.00 -6.70
C GLY A 119 17.99 3.36 -6.08
N PHE A 120 17.86 4.47 -6.81
CA PHE A 120 18.17 5.82 -6.32
C PHE A 120 16.96 6.76 -6.30
N PRO A 121 15.94 6.53 -5.44
CA PRO A 121 14.76 7.39 -5.35
C PRO A 121 15.06 8.86 -5.04
N GLY A 122 16.19 9.13 -4.36
CA GLY A 122 16.63 10.46 -3.96
C GLY A 122 17.10 11.36 -5.10
N LEU A 123 17.49 10.81 -6.26
CA LEU A 123 17.97 11.59 -7.40
C LEU A 123 16.85 12.32 -8.17
N ARG A 124 15.60 11.95 -7.94
CA ARG A 124 14.42 12.61 -8.53
C ARG A 124 14.40 12.69 -10.07
N VAL A 125 15.03 11.74 -10.76
CA VAL A 125 15.02 11.68 -12.23
C VAL A 125 13.92 10.77 -12.77
N GLY A 126 13.16 11.32 -13.73
CA GLY A 126 12.22 10.61 -14.60
C GLY A 126 12.15 11.32 -15.94
N TYR A 127 11.62 10.65 -16.95
CA TYR A 127 11.51 11.19 -18.30
C TYR A 127 10.19 10.76 -18.95
N ALA A 128 9.79 11.50 -19.97
CA ALA A 128 8.63 11.18 -20.79
C ALA A 128 9.07 11.00 -22.24
N LEU A 129 8.48 10.02 -22.91
CA LEU A 129 8.59 9.81 -24.35
C LEU A 129 7.26 10.22 -24.97
N CYS A 130 7.32 11.01 -26.03
CA CYS A 130 6.14 11.45 -26.78
C CYS A 130 6.56 11.80 -28.21
N HIS A 131 5.57 11.94 -29.10
CA HIS A 131 5.82 12.37 -30.46
C HIS A 131 6.56 13.72 -30.50
N SER A 132 7.50 13.88 -31.45
CA SER A 132 8.38 15.05 -31.57
C SER A 132 7.62 16.38 -31.62
N SER A 133 6.43 16.40 -32.24
CA SER A 133 5.56 17.58 -32.30
C SER A 133 5.03 18.07 -30.94
N LEU A 134 5.10 17.24 -29.90
CA LEU A 134 4.71 17.59 -28.53
C LEU A 134 5.90 17.97 -27.66
N THR A 135 7.09 17.46 -27.96
CA THR A 135 8.29 17.60 -27.12
C THR A 135 8.65 19.07 -26.88
N GLU A 136 8.61 19.89 -27.93
CA GLU A 136 8.93 21.31 -27.82
C GLU A 136 7.94 22.06 -26.92
N LYS A 137 6.64 21.87 -27.14
CA LYS A 137 5.58 22.48 -26.32
C LYS A 137 5.70 22.09 -24.85
N PHE A 138 6.04 20.83 -24.58
CA PHE A 138 6.22 20.36 -23.20
C PHE A 138 7.48 20.94 -22.55
N ASN A 139 8.57 21.09 -23.30
CA ASN A 139 9.78 21.69 -22.77
C ASN A 139 9.63 23.20 -22.51
N GLN A 140 8.77 23.90 -23.26
CA GLN A 140 8.47 25.32 -23.02
C GLN A 140 7.71 25.58 -21.70
N THR A 141 6.93 24.63 -21.21
CA THR A 141 6.19 24.76 -19.94
C THR A 141 6.99 24.28 -18.74
N ALA A 142 8.12 23.61 -18.97
CA ALA A 142 8.92 23.04 -17.92
C ALA A 142 9.89 24.07 -17.31
N ILE A 143 10.17 23.92 -16.03
CA ILE A 143 11.14 24.77 -15.32
C ILE A 143 12.53 24.55 -15.94
N SER A 144 13.23 25.65 -16.20
CA SER A 144 14.62 25.62 -16.70
C SER A 144 15.55 25.05 -15.63
N TRP A 145 16.57 24.29 -16.04
CA TRP A 145 17.55 23.64 -15.15
C TRP A 145 16.93 22.74 -14.05
N ARG A 146 15.91 21.96 -14.43
CA ARG A 146 15.18 21.06 -13.52
C ARG A 146 15.92 19.77 -13.11
N ILE A 147 17.07 19.48 -13.73
CA ILE A 147 17.93 18.34 -13.41
C ILE A 147 19.32 18.90 -13.11
N GLY A 148 19.89 18.52 -11.96
CA GLY A 148 21.26 18.89 -11.62
C GLY A 148 22.29 17.98 -12.27
N VAL A 149 23.55 18.41 -12.27
CA VAL A 149 24.64 17.70 -12.95
C VAL A 149 24.86 16.29 -12.37
N LEU A 150 24.71 16.11 -11.05
CA LEU A 150 24.88 14.80 -10.41
C LEU A 150 23.74 13.85 -10.79
N GLU A 151 22.51 14.36 -10.85
CA GLU A 151 21.33 13.64 -11.27
C GLU A 151 21.45 13.19 -12.73
N GLU A 152 21.93 14.07 -13.61
CA GLU A 152 22.17 13.77 -15.02
C GLU A 152 23.27 12.70 -15.20
N LEU A 153 24.43 12.87 -14.57
CA LEU A 153 25.53 11.90 -14.65
C LEU A 153 25.11 10.52 -14.14
N ALA A 154 24.40 10.48 -13.01
CA ALA A 154 23.90 9.23 -12.46
C ALA A 154 22.82 8.59 -13.36
N ALA A 155 21.96 9.39 -13.99
CA ALA A 155 20.95 8.91 -14.91
C ALA A 155 21.56 8.29 -16.17
N ILE A 156 22.55 8.94 -16.78
CA ILE A 156 23.26 8.42 -17.97
C ILE A 156 23.97 7.11 -17.61
N SER A 157 24.75 7.11 -16.52
CA SER A 157 25.49 5.92 -16.08
C SER A 157 24.57 4.74 -15.78
N ALA A 158 23.41 5.00 -15.15
CA ALA A 158 22.41 3.99 -14.88
C ALA A 158 21.79 3.41 -16.16
N LEU A 159 21.44 4.25 -17.13
CA LEU A 159 20.84 3.82 -18.40
C LEU A 159 21.79 2.97 -19.26
N GLU A 160 23.10 3.16 -19.11
CA GLU A 160 24.13 2.38 -19.81
C GLU A 160 24.40 1.02 -19.13
N ASP A 161 24.12 0.87 -17.84
CA ASP A 161 24.38 -0.36 -17.08
C ASP A 161 23.25 -1.41 -17.21
N LEU A 162 23.15 -1.96 -18.41
CA LEU A 162 22.17 -3.00 -18.74
C LEU A 162 22.43 -4.32 -17.99
N ASP A 163 23.70 -4.61 -17.66
CA ASP A 163 24.08 -5.82 -16.93
C ASP A 163 23.58 -5.77 -15.49
N PHE A 164 23.73 -4.63 -14.81
CA PHE A 164 23.14 -4.42 -13.48
C PHE A 164 21.63 -4.57 -13.51
N LEU A 165 20.94 -4.05 -14.52
CA LEU A 165 19.49 -4.17 -14.62
C LEU A 165 19.06 -5.63 -14.82
N LYS A 166 19.74 -6.37 -15.70
CA LYS A 166 19.50 -7.80 -15.95
C LYS A 166 19.73 -8.63 -14.70
N TRP A 167 20.83 -8.37 -13.98
CA TRP A 167 21.12 -9.02 -12.71
C TRP A 167 20.06 -8.69 -11.64
N SER A 168 19.74 -7.41 -11.46
CA SER A 168 18.76 -6.93 -10.47
C SER A 168 17.39 -7.57 -10.70
N LYS A 169 16.93 -7.62 -11.95
CA LYS A 169 15.67 -8.29 -12.31
C LYS A 169 15.71 -9.76 -11.90
N LYS A 170 16.73 -10.51 -12.31
CA LYS A 170 16.87 -11.93 -11.95
C LYS A 170 16.81 -12.15 -10.43
N GLU A 171 17.54 -11.37 -9.65
CA GLU A 171 17.55 -11.49 -8.19
C GLU A 171 16.21 -11.15 -7.56
N ILE A 172 15.56 -10.07 -8.00
CA ILE A 172 14.24 -9.66 -7.52
C ILE A 172 13.20 -10.75 -7.80
N PHE A 173 13.20 -11.36 -8.99
CA PHE A 173 12.22 -12.38 -9.35
C PHE A 173 12.45 -13.70 -8.59
N ASN A 174 13.70 -14.13 -8.44
CA ASN A 174 14.06 -15.30 -7.62
C ASN A 174 13.59 -15.12 -6.16
N GLU A 175 13.81 -13.95 -5.57
CA GLU A 175 13.38 -13.68 -4.20
C GLU A 175 11.87 -13.43 -4.10
N LYS A 176 11.24 -12.88 -5.14
CA LYS A 176 9.78 -12.73 -5.22
C LYS A 176 9.08 -14.06 -5.13
N GLU A 177 9.52 -15.05 -5.90
CA GLU A 177 8.91 -16.39 -5.91
C GLU A 177 9.00 -17.04 -4.52
N LYS A 178 10.19 -16.98 -3.89
CA LYS A 178 10.39 -17.51 -2.53
C LYS A 178 9.52 -16.78 -1.52
N LEU A 179 9.48 -15.45 -1.55
CA LEU A 179 8.68 -14.66 -0.62
C LEU A 179 7.18 -14.93 -0.81
N PHE A 180 6.72 -14.96 -2.06
CA PHE A 180 5.33 -15.25 -2.42
C PHE A 180 4.88 -16.62 -1.88
N ASN A 181 5.67 -17.67 -2.13
CA ASN A 181 5.38 -19.01 -1.64
C ASN A 181 5.38 -19.09 -0.10
N ASN A 182 6.31 -18.41 0.56
CA ASN A 182 6.33 -18.36 2.03
C ASN A 182 5.13 -17.61 2.61
N ILE A 183 4.70 -16.49 2.02
CA ILE A 183 3.51 -15.74 2.45
C ILE A 183 2.25 -16.59 2.26
N LYS A 184 2.14 -17.33 1.15
CA LYS A 184 0.99 -18.19 0.85
C LYS A 184 0.77 -19.29 1.90
N LEU A 185 1.84 -19.72 2.60
CA LEU A 185 1.77 -20.68 3.70
C LEU A 185 1.30 -20.07 5.02
N ILE A 186 1.18 -18.74 5.11
CA ILE A 186 0.73 -18.05 6.30
C ILE A 186 -0.79 -17.95 6.28
N GLU A 187 -1.45 -18.56 7.25
CA GLU A 187 -2.91 -18.56 7.36
C GLU A 187 -3.47 -17.13 7.41
N GLY A 188 -4.50 -16.89 6.59
CA GLY A 188 -5.15 -15.59 6.48
C GLY A 188 -4.51 -14.61 5.49
N PHE A 189 -3.36 -14.97 4.89
CA PHE A 189 -2.63 -14.14 3.93
C PHE A 189 -2.71 -14.76 2.54
N SER A 190 -3.31 -14.04 1.59
CA SER A 190 -3.43 -14.49 0.19
C SER A 190 -2.66 -13.54 -0.72
N PRO A 191 -1.41 -13.86 -1.10
CA PRO A 191 -0.63 -13.01 -1.99
C PRO A 191 -1.18 -13.07 -3.42
N ILE A 192 -1.17 -11.94 -4.12
CA ILE A 192 -1.68 -11.76 -5.49
C ILE A 192 -0.50 -11.77 -6.46
N PRO A 193 -0.55 -12.54 -7.57
CA PRO A 193 0.49 -12.53 -8.59
C PRO A 193 0.76 -11.12 -9.12
N SER A 194 2.04 -10.81 -9.35
CA SER A 194 2.49 -9.49 -9.78
C SER A 194 3.68 -9.61 -10.73
N ASN A 195 3.70 -8.78 -11.75
CA ASN A 195 4.83 -8.66 -12.67
C ASN A 195 5.88 -7.66 -12.21
N THR A 196 5.73 -7.00 -11.06
CA THR A 196 6.65 -5.96 -10.56
C THR A 196 7.58 -6.46 -9.44
N ASN A 197 8.34 -5.54 -8.84
CA ASN A 197 9.17 -5.75 -7.65
C ASN A 197 8.40 -5.58 -6.31
N PHE A 198 7.08 -5.74 -6.34
CA PHE A 198 6.21 -5.79 -5.17
C PHE A 198 5.03 -6.71 -5.47
N PHE A 199 4.25 -7.07 -4.47
CA PHE A 199 2.93 -7.66 -4.69
C PHE A 199 1.95 -7.27 -3.60
N MET A 200 0.66 -7.35 -3.93
CA MET A 200 -0.43 -7.20 -2.98
C MET A 200 -0.68 -8.48 -2.20
N ILE A 201 -1.16 -8.34 -0.97
CA ILE A 201 -1.62 -9.44 -0.14
C ILE A 201 -3.02 -9.08 0.34
N ASN A 202 -3.98 -9.94 0.04
CA ASN A 202 -5.29 -9.91 0.66
C ASN A 202 -5.19 -10.49 2.07
N ILE A 203 -5.61 -9.71 3.06
CA ILE A 203 -5.56 -10.10 4.47
C ILE A 203 -6.96 -10.21 5.09
N SER A 204 -8.02 -10.34 4.28
CA SER A 204 -9.41 -10.40 4.75
C SER A 204 -9.67 -11.55 5.71
N LYS A 205 -8.95 -12.66 5.54
CA LYS A 205 -9.04 -13.85 6.40
C LYS A 205 -8.03 -13.87 7.55
N SER A 206 -7.27 -12.80 7.73
CA SER A 206 -6.20 -12.74 8.76
C SER A 206 -6.69 -12.27 10.13
N GLY A 207 -7.88 -11.67 10.21
CA GLY A 207 -8.36 -10.98 11.41
C GLY A 207 -7.70 -9.61 11.66
N PHE A 208 -6.79 -9.16 10.79
CA PHE A 208 -6.16 -7.84 10.89
C PHE A 208 -6.79 -6.83 9.94
N SER A 209 -6.97 -5.59 10.42
CA SER A 209 -7.07 -4.44 9.51
C SER A 209 -5.68 -4.10 8.93
N PRO A 210 -5.59 -3.54 7.70
CA PRO A 210 -4.31 -3.14 7.11
C PRO A 210 -3.51 -2.18 7.99
N LYS A 211 -4.20 -1.24 8.64
CA LYS A 211 -3.61 -0.28 9.59
C LYS A 211 -3.05 -1.00 10.82
N ASN A 212 -3.81 -1.92 11.43
CA ASN A 212 -3.35 -2.66 12.61
C ASN A 212 -2.11 -3.52 12.28
N LEU A 213 -2.13 -4.24 11.16
CA LEU A 213 -0.98 -5.05 10.74
C LEU A 213 0.26 -4.20 10.47
N LYS A 214 0.12 -3.04 9.80
CA LYS A 214 1.21 -2.09 9.60
C LYS A 214 1.86 -1.68 10.91
N TRP A 215 1.06 -1.30 11.92
CA TRP A 215 1.60 -0.90 13.23
C TRP A 215 2.29 -2.03 13.98
N ARG A 216 1.76 -3.27 13.89
CA ARG A 216 2.41 -4.43 14.48
C ARG A 216 3.76 -4.71 13.82
N LEU A 217 3.84 -4.66 12.50
CA LEU A 217 5.10 -4.82 11.77
C LEU A 217 6.09 -3.69 12.05
N LEU A 218 5.63 -2.47 12.29
CA LEU A 218 6.50 -1.36 12.70
C LEU A 218 7.21 -1.63 14.03
N SER A 219 6.61 -2.38 14.96
CA SER A 219 7.30 -2.81 16.20
C SER A 219 8.48 -3.76 15.95
N TYR A 220 8.54 -4.36 14.77
CA TYR A 220 9.68 -5.16 14.27
C TYR A 220 10.60 -4.32 13.37
N ALA A 221 10.44 -3.00 13.34
CA ALA A 221 11.10 -2.07 12.40
C ALA A 221 10.82 -2.36 10.92
N ILE A 222 9.64 -2.92 10.62
CA ILE A 222 9.22 -3.26 9.25
C ILE A 222 8.09 -2.33 8.82
N LEU A 223 8.36 -1.50 7.81
CA LEU A 223 7.35 -0.64 7.20
C LEU A 223 6.77 -1.31 5.95
N ILE A 224 5.46 -1.54 5.97
CA ILE A 224 4.67 -1.98 4.81
C ILE A 224 3.75 -0.86 4.31
N ARG A 225 3.26 -1.00 3.08
CA ARG A 225 2.23 -0.10 2.54
C ARG A 225 0.84 -0.71 2.78
N GLU A 226 0.06 -0.11 3.65
CA GLU A 226 -1.39 -0.35 3.68
C GLU A 226 -2.07 0.34 2.48
N LEU A 227 -3.14 -0.26 1.97
CA LEU A 227 -3.85 0.23 0.78
C LEU A 227 -5.29 0.69 1.07
N SER A 228 -5.62 0.99 2.33
CA SER A 228 -6.98 1.42 2.72
C SER A 228 -7.38 2.78 2.14
N SER A 229 -6.41 3.59 1.73
CA SER A 229 -6.63 4.87 1.05
C SER A 229 -6.73 4.76 -0.48
N VAL A 230 -6.50 3.56 -1.05
CA VAL A 230 -6.53 3.38 -2.51
C VAL A 230 -7.97 3.11 -2.96
N ARG A 231 -8.51 4.01 -3.78
CA ARG A 231 -9.83 3.89 -4.40
C ARG A 231 -9.93 2.62 -5.24
N GLY A 232 -11.10 1.99 -5.26
CA GLY A 232 -11.37 0.76 -6.04
C GLY A 232 -10.93 -0.54 -5.35
N LEU A 233 -10.33 -0.46 -4.14
CA LEU A 233 -10.05 -1.65 -3.33
C LEU A 233 -11.11 -1.81 -2.23
N ASN A 234 -11.93 -2.85 -2.35
CA ASN A 234 -13.05 -3.12 -1.43
C ASN A 234 -12.71 -4.12 -0.32
N GLU A 235 -11.54 -4.75 -0.39
CA GLU A 235 -11.06 -5.71 0.61
C GLU A 235 -9.80 -5.18 1.31
N PRO A 236 -9.47 -5.68 2.51
CA PRO A 236 -8.27 -5.26 3.21
C PRO A 236 -7.03 -5.81 2.51
N TYR A 237 -6.33 -4.93 1.82
CA TYR A 237 -5.06 -5.22 1.16
C TYR A 237 -3.89 -4.49 1.80
N ILE A 238 -2.74 -5.15 1.79
CA ILE A 238 -1.43 -4.54 1.98
C ILE A 238 -0.58 -4.79 0.74
N ARG A 239 0.49 -4.01 0.59
CA ARG A 239 1.51 -4.22 -0.43
C ARG A 239 2.88 -4.29 0.23
N ILE A 240 3.66 -5.28 -0.17
CA ILE A 240 5.04 -5.45 0.27
C ILE A 240 5.98 -5.37 -0.92
N ALA A 241 7.13 -4.72 -0.73
CA ALA A 241 8.20 -4.70 -1.72
C ALA A 241 9.05 -5.97 -1.59
N ILE A 242 9.66 -6.40 -2.69
CA ILE A 242 10.67 -7.44 -2.66
C ILE A 242 11.99 -6.82 -2.23
N ARG A 243 12.57 -7.35 -1.16
CA ARG A 243 13.81 -6.87 -0.55
C ARG A 243 14.90 -7.95 -0.65
N LYS A 244 16.04 -7.73 -0.01
CA LYS A 244 17.08 -8.76 0.11
C LYS A 244 16.53 -9.99 0.85
N LYS A 245 17.13 -11.15 0.61
CA LYS A 245 16.76 -12.42 1.24
C LYS A 245 16.65 -12.32 2.76
N GLU A 246 17.58 -11.63 3.40
CA GLU A 246 17.64 -11.45 4.85
C GLU A 246 16.46 -10.61 5.34
N GLU A 247 16.15 -9.50 4.66
CA GLU A 247 15.02 -8.61 4.97
C GLU A 247 13.67 -9.34 4.76
N ASN A 248 13.54 -10.08 3.67
CA ASN A 248 12.36 -10.91 3.38
C ASN A 248 12.15 -11.98 4.47
N SER A 249 13.25 -12.61 4.93
CA SER A 249 13.21 -13.60 6.01
C SER A 249 12.78 -12.99 7.35
N ILE A 250 13.21 -11.75 7.64
CA ILE A 250 12.79 -11.00 8.82
C ILE A 250 11.28 -10.71 8.77
N LEU A 251 10.75 -10.30 7.61
CA LEU A 251 9.30 -10.10 7.40
C LEU A 251 8.50 -11.38 7.66
N ILE A 252 8.91 -12.51 7.08
CA ILE A 252 8.22 -13.80 7.29
C ILE A 252 8.22 -14.20 8.76
N ARG A 253 9.35 -14.04 9.45
CA ARG A 253 9.45 -14.35 10.89
C ARG A 253 8.54 -13.44 11.72
N ALA A 254 8.52 -12.14 11.43
CA ALA A 254 7.65 -11.18 12.12
C ALA A 254 6.16 -11.51 11.94
N LEU A 255 5.73 -11.81 10.71
CA LEU A 255 4.35 -12.22 10.42
C LEU A 255 3.96 -13.50 11.18
N LYS A 256 4.81 -14.53 11.16
CA LYS A 256 4.57 -15.77 11.93
C LYS A 256 4.47 -15.51 13.43
N ASN A 257 5.36 -14.66 13.98
CA ASN A 257 5.32 -14.30 15.40
C ASN A 257 4.06 -13.52 15.78
N ILE A 258 3.61 -12.59 14.93
CA ILE A 258 2.39 -11.82 15.13
C ILE A 258 1.17 -12.77 15.21
N ILE A 259 1.07 -13.71 14.28
CA ILE A 259 -0.02 -14.69 14.23
C ILE A 259 0.06 -15.66 15.40
N TYR A 260 1.24 -16.19 15.70
CA TYR A 260 1.44 -17.09 16.84
C TYR A 260 1.05 -16.41 18.16
N SER A 261 1.48 -15.16 18.36
CA SER A 261 1.14 -14.38 19.55
C SER A 261 -0.37 -14.19 19.67
N MET A 262 -1.06 -13.92 18.57
CA MET A 262 -2.52 -13.85 18.56
C MET A 262 -3.18 -15.18 18.91
N LYS A 263 -2.78 -16.29 18.28
CA LYS A 263 -3.35 -17.62 18.57
C LYS A 263 -3.09 -18.06 20.01
N LYS A 264 -1.94 -17.72 20.59
CA LYS A 264 -1.62 -18.02 21.99
C LYS A 264 -2.48 -17.21 22.96
N LEU A 265 -2.74 -15.94 22.65
CA LEU A 265 -3.64 -15.09 23.44
C LEU A 265 -5.10 -15.52 23.29
N TYR A 266 -5.47 -16.13 22.15
CA TYR A 266 -6.84 -16.52 21.82
C TYR A 266 -6.92 -17.95 21.22
N PRO A 267 -6.73 -19.01 22.02
CA PRO A 267 -6.51 -20.38 21.50
C PRO A 267 -7.73 -21.10 20.91
N ASN A 268 -8.97 -20.74 21.25
CA ASN A 268 -10.20 -21.36 20.69
C ASN A 268 -10.89 -20.44 19.67
N ASN A 269 -10.02 -19.86 18.84
CA ASN A 269 -10.06 -18.50 18.33
C ASN A 269 -10.10 -18.13 16.84
N PRO A 270 -10.78 -18.80 15.87
CA PRO A 270 -10.60 -18.38 14.49
C PRO A 270 -11.21 -16.99 14.18
N ILE A 271 -12.42 -16.64 14.68
CA ILE A 271 -13.15 -15.34 14.48
C ILE A 271 -14.22 -14.96 15.59
N CYS A 272 -14.22 -15.52 16.80
CA CYS A 272 -15.27 -15.45 17.87
C CYS A 272 -15.09 -14.19 18.80
N ILE A 273 -16.07 -13.49 19.41
CA ILE A 273 -17.53 -13.60 19.51
C ILE A 273 -18.02 -14.88 20.22
N GLU A 274 -17.67 -15.02 21.53
CA GLU A 274 -18.32 -15.82 22.61
C GLU A 274 -17.47 -16.83 23.46
N LYS A 275 -17.51 -16.63 24.80
CA LYS A 275 -17.70 -17.63 25.90
C LYS A 275 -16.57 -18.28 26.72
N LYS A 276 -15.29 -17.84 26.69
CA LYS A 276 -14.28 -18.40 27.64
C LYS A 276 -13.42 -17.42 28.43
N CYS A 277 -13.67 -16.11 28.35
CA CYS A 277 -12.93 -15.10 29.12
C CYS A 277 -13.75 -14.47 30.28
N HIS A 278 -14.93 -15.01 30.62
CA HIS A 278 -15.91 -14.32 31.49
C HIS A 278 -16.32 -15.14 32.72
N LEU A 279 -16.48 -14.48 33.87
CA LEU A 279 -17.45 -14.89 34.89
C LEU A 279 -18.86 -14.67 34.30
N LYS A 280 -19.86 -15.48 34.71
CA LYS A 280 -21.22 -15.59 34.13
C LYS A 280 -22.04 -14.28 33.92
N VAL A 281 -21.50 -13.12 34.24
CA VAL A 281 -22.18 -11.81 34.29
C VAL A 281 -21.57 -10.72 33.38
N GLU A 282 -20.58 -11.02 32.54
CA GLU A 282 -19.91 -10.00 31.70
C GLU A 282 -20.22 -10.15 30.19
N ASP A 283 -20.51 -9.01 29.54
CA ASP A 283 -20.85 -8.87 28.11
C ASP A 283 -19.60 -8.64 27.24
N CYS A 284 -19.57 -9.28 26.06
CA CYS A 284 -18.41 -9.50 25.18
C CYS A 284 -17.92 -8.25 24.43
N SER A 285 -18.60 -7.12 24.61
CA SER A 285 -18.36 -5.89 23.86
C SER A 285 -17.10 -5.12 24.33
N PHE A 286 -16.57 -5.40 25.53
CA PHE A 286 -15.43 -4.69 26.13
C PHE A 286 -14.39 -5.64 26.73
N CYS A 287 -13.40 -6.03 25.92
CA CYS A 287 -12.14 -6.53 26.49
C CYS A 287 -11.50 -5.38 27.28
N PHE A 288 -11.70 -5.39 28.60
CA PHE A 288 -11.14 -4.43 29.54
C PHE A 288 -9.61 -4.45 29.44
N CYS A 289 -9.03 -3.37 28.92
CA CYS A 289 -7.69 -3.01 29.34
C CYS A 289 -7.77 -2.77 30.84
N TYR A 290 -6.84 -3.31 31.64
CA TYR A 290 -6.78 -3.06 33.09
C TYR A 290 -6.75 -1.55 33.45
N PHE A 291 -6.44 -0.72 32.46
CA PHE A 291 -6.60 0.72 32.48
C PHE A 291 -7.88 1.05 31.70
N TYR A 292 -8.83 1.72 32.34
CA TYR A 292 -9.99 2.38 31.70
C TYR A 292 -9.64 2.95 30.31
N PRO A 293 -10.59 3.03 29.36
CA PRO A 293 -10.34 3.42 27.98
C PRO A 293 -9.32 4.55 27.88
N CYS A 294 -8.19 4.26 27.23
CA CYS A 294 -7.10 5.22 27.13
C CYS A 294 -7.51 6.49 26.36
N LEU A 295 -8.61 6.40 25.60
CA LEU A 295 -9.16 7.40 24.68
C LEU A 295 -8.13 7.93 23.68
N ASP A 296 -7.09 7.14 23.48
CA ASP A 296 -5.95 7.49 22.66
C ASP A 296 -6.07 6.76 21.31
N ASN A 297 -6.53 7.49 20.30
CA ASN A 297 -6.66 6.98 18.94
C ASN A 297 -5.29 6.61 18.33
N TYR A 298 -4.18 7.13 18.86
CA TYR A 298 -2.83 6.83 18.37
C TYR A 298 -2.38 5.42 18.75
N THR A 299 -2.90 4.84 19.83
CA THR A 299 -2.62 3.45 20.18
C THR A 299 -3.41 2.45 19.33
N GLY A 300 -4.29 2.93 18.45
CA GLY A 300 -5.17 2.11 17.62
C GLY A 300 -6.54 1.82 18.24
N GLY A 301 -6.81 2.25 19.48
CA GLY A 301 -8.16 2.17 20.04
C GLY A 301 -9.16 3.09 19.32
N LYS A 302 -10.46 2.78 19.41
CA LYS A 302 -11.54 3.57 18.79
C LYS A 302 -12.84 3.44 19.56
N PHE A 303 -13.72 4.43 19.47
CA PHE A 303 -15.12 4.28 19.88
C PHE A 303 -15.86 3.38 18.87
N ILE A 304 -16.65 2.46 19.40
CA ILE A 304 -17.60 1.63 18.66
C ILE A 304 -19.00 1.90 19.22
N GLU A 305 -20.01 1.79 18.37
CA GLU A 305 -21.42 1.96 18.74
C GLU A 305 -22.01 0.61 19.14
N ARG A 306 -22.74 0.56 20.25
CA ARG A 306 -23.47 -0.62 20.73
C ARG A 306 -24.82 -0.73 20.03
N GLU A 307 -25.47 -1.89 20.16
CA GLU A 307 -26.82 -2.15 19.62
C GLU A 307 -27.88 -1.19 20.18
N ASP A 308 -27.64 -0.62 21.37
CA ASP A 308 -28.50 0.39 22.00
C ASP A 308 -28.17 1.84 21.58
N GLY A 309 -27.24 2.03 20.63
CA GLY A 309 -26.78 3.35 20.15
C GLY A 309 -25.75 4.03 21.05
N SER A 310 -25.34 3.42 22.17
CA SER A 310 -24.33 4.01 23.04
C SER A 310 -22.91 3.82 22.51
N LEU A 311 -22.07 4.86 22.63
CA LEU A 311 -20.67 4.81 22.21
C LEU A 311 -19.77 4.33 23.33
N VAL A 312 -18.80 3.50 22.96
CA VAL A 312 -17.96 2.85 23.94
C VAL A 312 -16.61 2.49 23.34
N TRP A 313 -15.55 2.64 24.13
CA TRP A 313 -14.19 2.58 23.63
C TRP A 313 -13.68 1.14 23.55
N SER A 314 -13.27 0.74 22.35
CA SER A 314 -12.68 -0.56 22.05
C SER A 314 -11.16 -0.49 21.95
N CYS A 315 -10.49 -1.37 22.67
CA CYS A 315 -9.04 -1.58 22.60
C CYS A 315 -8.65 -2.74 21.67
N ILE A 316 -9.59 -3.28 20.87
CA ILE A 316 -9.34 -4.47 20.02
C ILE A 316 -8.18 -4.25 19.02
N ASP A 317 -8.05 -3.02 18.54
CA ASP A 317 -7.01 -2.59 17.61
C ASP A 317 -5.78 -2.00 18.34
N CYS A 318 -5.72 -2.05 19.68
CA CYS A 318 -4.68 -1.42 20.51
C CYS A 318 -3.32 -2.15 20.44
N ILE A 319 -2.27 -1.43 20.06
CA ILE A 319 -0.91 -1.97 19.92
C ILE A 319 -0.10 -1.97 21.23
N TRP A 320 -0.56 -1.26 22.26
CA TRP A 320 0.20 -0.98 23.49
C TRP A 320 0.19 -2.13 24.51
N VAL A 321 -0.98 -2.74 24.77
CA VAL A 321 -1.15 -3.73 25.86
C VAL A 321 -0.53 -5.09 25.52
N HIS A 322 -0.22 -5.33 24.26
CA HIS A 322 0.31 -6.61 23.76
C HIS A 322 1.85 -6.71 23.76
N ARG A 323 2.56 -5.66 24.19
CA ARG A 323 4.03 -5.66 24.30
C ARG A 323 4.48 -6.35 25.61
N LYS A 324 5.36 -7.35 25.51
CA LYS A 324 5.82 -8.16 26.66
C LYS A 324 6.56 -7.33 27.72
N ASP A 325 7.38 -6.37 27.30
CA ASP A 325 8.09 -5.43 28.18
C ASP A 325 7.14 -4.48 28.90
N VAL A 326 6.15 -3.94 28.19
CA VAL A 326 5.08 -3.11 28.78
C VAL A 326 4.26 -3.95 29.77
N ALA A 327 3.84 -5.15 29.38
CA ALA A 327 3.13 -6.08 30.26
C ALA A 327 3.93 -6.40 31.54
N ASN A 328 5.24 -6.60 31.44
CA ASN A 328 6.10 -6.86 32.61
C ASN A 328 6.24 -5.63 33.53
N ILE A 329 6.37 -4.42 32.97
CA ILE A 329 6.37 -3.16 33.73
C ILE A 329 5.02 -2.97 34.44
N LEU A 330 3.93 -3.24 33.73
CA LEU A 330 2.57 -3.17 34.24
C LEU A 330 2.36 -4.17 35.38
N ILE A 331 2.73 -5.43 35.19
CA ILE A 331 2.63 -6.47 36.23
C ILE A 331 3.44 -6.06 37.47
N LYS A 332 4.65 -5.51 37.30
CA LYS A 332 5.49 -5.08 38.43
C LYS A 332 4.94 -3.86 39.17
N LYS A 333 4.27 -2.94 38.47
CA LYS A 333 3.64 -1.75 39.08
C LYS A 333 2.28 -2.05 39.71
N LEU A 334 1.54 -3.00 39.15
CA LEU A 334 0.21 -3.38 39.61
C LEU A 334 0.24 -4.52 40.64
N SER A 335 1.35 -5.27 40.74
CA SER A 335 1.54 -6.30 41.76
C SER A 335 1.52 -5.67 43.15
N GLY A 336 0.44 -5.93 43.89
CA GLY A 336 0.19 -5.38 45.23
C GLY A 336 -1.01 -4.43 45.31
N ILE A 337 -1.59 -4.03 44.17
CA ILE A 337 -2.74 -3.14 44.13
C ILE A 337 -4.03 -3.95 43.95
N ASN A 338 -4.98 -3.80 44.89
CA ASN A 338 -6.28 -4.46 44.80
C ASN A 338 -7.15 -3.74 43.75
N ALA A 339 -7.35 -4.36 42.58
CA ALA A 339 -8.10 -3.78 41.47
C ALA A 339 -9.54 -3.33 41.82
N LYS A 340 -10.13 -3.84 42.91
CA LYS A 340 -11.46 -3.42 43.40
C LYS A 340 -11.46 -2.15 44.27
N LYS A 341 -10.29 -1.60 44.59
CA LYS A 341 -10.11 -0.45 45.50
C LYS A 341 -9.26 0.68 44.89
N ILE A 342 -8.96 0.61 43.60
CA ILE A 342 -8.16 1.62 42.93
C ILE A 342 -9.07 2.77 42.51
N GLU A 343 -8.74 3.97 42.99
CA GLU A 343 -9.41 5.19 42.55
C GLU A 343 -8.95 5.61 41.14
N PRO A 344 -9.82 6.17 40.29
CA PRO A 344 -9.48 6.58 38.92
C PRO A 344 -8.25 7.49 38.80
N GLU A 345 -8.01 8.31 39.82
CA GLU A 345 -6.89 9.26 39.88
C GLU A 345 -5.53 8.55 40.09
N GLU A 346 -5.50 7.45 40.83
CA GLU A 346 -4.31 6.61 40.99
C GLU A 346 -3.94 5.92 39.68
N ILE A 347 -4.94 5.48 38.91
CA ILE A 347 -4.75 4.89 37.56
C ILE A 347 -4.10 5.90 36.62
N LEU A 348 -4.58 7.15 36.63
CA LEU A 348 -4.02 8.24 35.81
C LEU A 348 -2.59 8.57 36.20
N LYS A 349 -2.25 8.50 37.49
CA LYS A 349 -0.89 8.72 38.00
C LYS A 349 0.05 7.59 37.58
N ILE A 350 -0.37 6.33 37.76
CA ILE A 350 0.38 5.14 37.29
C ILE A 350 0.63 5.23 35.79
N ARG A 351 -0.37 5.65 35.00
CA ARG A 351 -0.26 5.87 33.54
C ARG A 351 0.78 6.94 33.19
N LYS A 352 0.71 8.13 33.81
CA LYS A 352 1.71 9.20 33.60
C LYS A 352 3.12 8.73 33.94
N ASP A 353 3.26 7.94 34.99
CA ASP A 353 4.55 7.42 35.43
C ASP A 353 5.04 6.21 34.61
N ILE A 354 4.21 5.62 33.74
CA ILE A 354 4.65 4.64 32.72
C ILE A 354 5.10 5.39 31.47
N LEU A 355 4.35 6.41 31.05
CA LEU A 355 4.66 7.25 29.90
C LEU A 355 6.00 8.02 30.03
N LYS A 356 6.44 8.33 31.26
CA LYS A 356 7.72 9.02 31.52
C LYS A 356 8.97 8.15 31.37
N VAL A 357 8.86 6.83 31.43
CA VAL A 357 10.03 5.91 31.50
C VAL A 357 10.34 5.27 30.15
N MET A 358 9.62 5.64 29.10
CA MET A 358 9.73 4.98 27.80
C MET A 358 10.06 6.00 26.70
N PRO A 359 11.03 5.71 25.81
CA PRO A 359 11.31 6.57 24.67
C PRO A 359 10.14 6.56 23.67
N PRO A 360 9.98 7.64 22.89
CA PRO A 360 8.83 7.90 22.02
C PRO A 360 8.54 6.81 20.99
#